data_AF-H3C8K7-F1
#
_entry.id   AF-H3C8K7-F1
#
_cell.length_a   1.000
_cell.length_b   1.000
_cell.length_c   1.000
_cell.angle_alpha   90.00
_cell.angle_beta   90.00
_cell.angle_gamma   90.00
#
_symmetry.space_group_name_H-M   'P 1'
#
loop_
_entity.id
_entity.type
_entity.pdbx_description
1 polymer ?
#
loop_
_entity_poly.entity_id
_entity_poly.type
_entity_poly.pdbx_seq_one_letter_code
_entity_poly.pdbx_strand_id
1 'polypeptide(L)'
;WGHNVPEFQKRFDADTAGEGPKRLRNLYFLYLIELRALAKALPFFQRSSFRLYTGRAQEDRKHKEMMLDILQLARSFPLHFDETSLFAGDEKEAAKLKEDIRLAFLNISRIMDCVGCFKCRLWGKLQTQGLGTALKILFSGRQIEALPPPGAQPPAFQLSRQEIVSLFNASEG
;
A
#
# COMPACT_ATOMS: atom_id res chain seq x y z
N TRP A 1 0.31 11.79 26.17
CA TRP A 1 -0.34 11.83 24.84
C TRP A 1 -1.76 11.33 25.00
N GLY A 2 -2.73 11.97 24.35
CA GLY A 2 -4.16 11.64 24.46
C GLY A 2 -4.96 12.41 23.41
N HIS A 3 -6.26 12.15 23.35
CA HIS A 3 -7.15 12.79 22.38
C HIS A 3 -7.26 14.29 22.65
N ASN A 4 -7.07 15.10 21.60
CA ASN A 4 -7.33 16.54 21.62
C ASN A 4 -8.52 16.83 20.71
N VAL A 5 -9.72 16.76 21.28
CA VAL A 5 -10.99 16.96 20.55
C VAL A 5 -11.06 18.35 19.89
N PRO A 6 -10.66 19.46 20.56
CA PRO A 6 -10.64 20.78 19.91
C PRO A 6 -9.78 20.84 18.63
N GLU A 7 -8.59 20.24 18.63
CA GLU A 7 -7.72 20.23 17.45
C GLU A 7 -8.29 19.36 16.33
N PHE A 8 -8.93 18.23 16.67
CA PHE A 8 -9.61 17.38 15.70
C PHE A 8 -10.77 18.13 15.02
N GLN A 9 -11.66 18.74 15.80
CA GLN A 9 -12.78 19.52 15.26
C GLN A 9 -12.29 20.67 14.37
N LYS A 10 -11.29 21.42 14.83
CA LYS A 10 -10.70 22.50 14.02
C LYS A 10 -10.19 22.05 12.64
N ARG A 11 -9.74 20.80 12.50
CA ARG A 11 -9.17 20.27 11.24
C ARG A 11 -10.18 19.53 10.36
N PHE A 12 -11.18 18.89 10.97
CA PHE A 12 -12.03 17.90 10.31
C PHE A 12 -13.54 18.16 10.41
N ASP A 13 -13.99 19.11 11.24
CA ASP A 13 -15.41 19.41 11.40
C ASP A 13 -16.00 20.13 10.17
N ALA A 14 -17.33 20.12 10.06
CA ALA A 14 -18.07 20.77 8.97
C ALA A 14 -17.80 22.29 8.89
N ASP A 15 -17.48 22.90 10.04
CA ASP A 15 -17.16 24.32 10.21
C ASP A 15 -15.92 24.77 9.41
N THR A 16 -15.15 23.83 8.86
CA THR A 16 -14.04 24.08 7.92
C THR A 16 -14.53 24.39 6.49
N ALA A 17 -15.70 25.00 6.33
CA ALA A 17 -16.37 25.24 5.04
C ALA A 17 -16.53 23.94 4.20
N GLY A 18 -16.74 22.81 4.87
CA GLY A 18 -16.90 21.49 4.24
C GLY A 18 -15.60 20.79 3.80
N GLU A 19 -14.41 21.36 4.02
CA GLU A 19 -13.13 20.73 3.67
C GLU A 19 -12.78 19.54 4.58
N GLY A 20 -13.12 19.61 5.86
CA GLY A 20 -12.90 18.55 6.85
C GLY A 20 -13.55 17.23 6.43
N PRO A 21 -14.88 17.21 6.18
CA PRO A 21 -15.56 16.03 5.63
C PRO A 21 -15.00 15.54 4.29
N LYS A 22 -14.51 16.44 3.40
CA LYS A 22 -13.83 16.03 2.16
C LYS A 22 -12.50 15.32 2.46
N ARG A 23 -11.68 15.84 3.37
CA ARG A 23 -10.42 15.21 3.79
C ARG A 23 -10.64 13.82 4.39
N LEU A 24 -11.69 13.66 5.22
CA LEU A 24 -12.06 12.35 5.76
C LEU A 24 -12.46 11.38 4.65
N ARG A 25 -13.27 11.80 3.67
CA ARG A 25 -13.60 10.96 2.50
C ARG A 25 -12.36 10.55 1.71
N ASN A 26 -11.40 11.46 1.52
CA ASN A 26 -10.13 11.15 0.85
C ASN A 26 -9.28 10.15 1.66
N LEU A 27 -9.31 10.24 3.00
CA LEU A 27 -8.65 9.26 3.87
C LEU A 27 -9.26 7.86 3.67
N TYR A 28 -10.60 7.74 3.68
CA TYR A 28 -11.28 6.48 3.38
C TYR A 28 -10.96 5.97 1.97
N PHE A 29 -10.89 6.86 0.98
CA PHE A 29 -10.52 6.47 -0.38
C PHE A 29 -9.10 5.86 -0.43
N LEU A 30 -8.13 6.49 0.22
CA LEU A 30 -6.76 5.96 0.32
C LEU A 30 -6.74 4.60 1.03
N TYR A 31 -7.45 4.48 2.14
CA TYR A 31 -7.58 3.21 2.86
C TYR A 31 -8.12 2.08 1.98
N LEU A 32 -9.16 2.34 1.18
CA LEU A 32 -9.74 1.35 0.28
C LEU A 32 -8.76 0.94 -0.85
N ILE A 33 -7.97 1.89 -1.36
CA ILE A 33 -6.93 1.62 -2.36
C ILE A 33 -5.85 0.69 -1.78
N GLU A 34 -5.37 0.98 -0.58
CA GLU A 34 -4.36 0.16 0.08
C GLU A 34 -4.89 -1.23 0.46
N LEU A 35 -6.11 -1.30 1.01
CA LEU A 35 -6.78 -2.55 1.31
C LEU A 35 -6.94 -3.42 0.05
N ARG A 36 -7.27 -2.80 -1.08
CA ARG A 36 -7.36 -3.51 -2.37
C ARG A 36 -6.01 -4.03 -2.82
N ALA A 37 -4.95 -3.24 -2.67
CA ALA A 37 -3.59 -3.67 -3.00
C ALA A 37 -3.16 -4.86 -2.14
N LEU A 38 -3.44 -4.85 -0.83
CA LEU A 38 -3.19 -5.97 0.06
C LEU A 38 -3.93 -7.24 -0.42
N ALA A 39 -5.22 -7.13 -0.71
CA ALA A 39 -6.01 -8.25 -1.24
C ALA A 39 -5.45 -8.82 -2.56
N LYS A 40 -5.02 -7.95 -3.49
CA LYS A 40 -4.39 -8.33 -4.76
C LYS A 40 -3.00 -8.93 -4.59
N ALA A 41 -2.26 -8.56 -3.54
CA ALA A 41 -0.92 -9.10 -3.26
C ALA A 41 -0.92 -10.50 -2.64
N LEU A 42 -2.07 -11.00 -2.17
CA LEU A 42 -2.18 -12.31 -1.51
C LEU A 42 -1.45 -13.47 -2.26
N PRO A 43 -1.61 -13.65 -3.58
CA PRO A 43 -0.93 -14.74 -4.31
C PRO A 43 0.60 -14.64 -4.23
N PHE A 44 1.17 -13.44 -4.16
CA PHE A 44 2.61 -13.25 -4.02
C PHE A 44 3.11 -13.79 -2.67
N PHE A 45 2.39 -13.51 -1.58
CA PHE A 45 2.78 -13.91 -0.23
C PHE A 45 2.51 -15.38 0.10
N GLN A 46 1.54 -16.01 -0.58
CA GLN A 46 1.22 -17.43 -0.43
C GLN A 46 2.32 -18.36 -0.96
N ARG A 47 3.22 -17.86 -1.81
CA ARG A 47 4.30 -18.66 -2.41
C ARG A 47 5.19 -19.29 -1.34
N SER A 48 5.56 -20.55 -1.54
CA SER A 48 6.51 -21.26 -0.67
C SER A 48 7.91 -20.64 -0.71
N SER A 49 8.28 -19.99 -1.82
CA SER A 49 9.54 -19.27 -1.98
C SER A 49 9.61 -17.97 -1.16
N PHE A 50 8.48 -17.39 -0.75
CA PHE A 50 8.45 -16.18 0.05
C PHE A 50 8.74 -16.50 1.53
N ARG A 51 9.67 -15.76 2.15
CA ARG A 51 10.06 -15.93 3.56
C ARG A 51 10.21 -14.57 4.26
N LEU A 52 9.60 -14.43 5.44
CA LEU A 52 9.80 -13.30 6.34
C LEU A 52 11.05 -13.50 7.19
N TYR A 53 12.23 -13.57 6.57
CA TYR A 53 13.46 -13.93 7.29
C TYR A 53 13.86 -12.87 8.32
N THR A 54 13.90 -13.22 9.59
CA THR A 54 14.46 -12.40 10.69
C THR A 54 15.62 -13.10 11.42
N GLY A 55 15.90 -14.36 11.07
CA GLY A 55 16.85 -15.22 11.75
C GLY A 55 16.21 -16.14 12.79
N ARG A 56 14.89 -16.03 13.02
CA ARG A 56 14.13 -16.86 13.97
C ARG A 56 13.06 -17.67 13.25
N ALA A 57 13.43 -18.86 12.78
CA ALA A 57 12.59 -19.65 11.86
C ALA A 57 11.16 -19.93 12.37
N GLN A 58 10.97 -20.19 13.66
CA GLN A 58 9.64 -20.44 14.24
C GLN A 58 8.77 -19.17 14.26
N GLU A 59 9.35 -18.04 14.65
CA GLU A 59 8.67 -16.75 14.63
C GLU A 59 8.36 -16.32 13.19
N ASP A 60 9.29 -16.48 12.26
CA ASP A 60 9.13 -16.15 10.84
C ASP A 60 7.95 -16.91 10.22
N ARG A 61 7.79 -18.19 10.55
CA ARG A 61 6.66 -19.01 10.11
C ARG A 61 5.35 -18.50 10.70
N LYS A 62 5.31 -18.29 12.02
CA LYS A 62 4.12 -17.78 12.72
C LYS A 62 3.67 -16.42 12.18
N HIS A 63 4.61 -15.48 11.99
CA HIS A 63 4.31 -14.17 11.41
C HIS A 63 3.82 -14.27 9.96
N LYS A 64 4.37 -15.20 9.17
CA LYS A 64 3.88 -15.43 7.81
C LYS A 64 2.45 -15.94 7.81
N GLU A 65 2.10 -16.86 8.69
CA GLU A 65 0.74 -17.39 8.83
C GLU A 65 -0.25 -16.26 9.22
N MET A 66 0.07 -15.46 10.26
CA MET A 66 -0.76 -14.32 10.67
C MET A 66 -0.92 -13.26 9.56
N MET A 67 0.15 -12.98 8.81
CA MET A 67 0.10 -12.05 7.68
C MET A 67 -0.83 -12.58 6.59
N LEU A 68 -0.81 -13.89 6.30
CA LEU A 68 -1.71 -14.50 5.31
C LEU A 68 -3.17 -14.42 5.77
N ASP A 69 -3.45 -14.61 7.05
CA ASP A 69 -4.81 -14.49 7.60
C ASP A 69 -5.37 -13.06 7.42
N ILE A 70 -4.57 -12.04 7.71
CA ILE A 70 -4.93 -10.63 7.48
C ILE A 70 -5.22 -10.36 5.99
N LEU A 71 -4.39 -10.87 5.09
CA LEU A 71 -4.58 -10.69 3.64
C LEU A 71 -5.81 -11.43 3.13
N GLN A 72 -6.14 -12.60 3.70
CA GLN A 72 -7.39 -13.31 3.40
C GLN A 72 -8.62 -12.55 3.89
N LEU A 73 -8.54 -11.97 5.09
CA LEU A 73 -9.59 -11.10 5.62
C LEU A 73 -9.80 -9.88 4.73
N ALA A 74 -8.72 -9.20 4.33
CA ALA A 74 -8.78 -8.08 3.38
C ALA A 74 -9.44 -8.47 2.05
N ARG A 75 -9.15 -9.68 1.53
CA ARG A 75 -9.76 -10.21 0.32
C ARG A 75 -11.25 -10.55 0.50
N SER A 76 -11.69 -10.91 1.69
CA SER A 76 -13.10 -11.22 1.98
C SER A 76 -14.00 -9.99 2.01
N PHE A 77 -13.42 -8.80 2.14
CA PHE A 77 -14.18 -7.55 2.17
C PHE A 77 -14.81 -7.27 0.78
N PRO A 78 -16.13 -7.05 0.70
CA PRO A 78 -16.83 -6.80 -0.57
C PRO A 78 -16.54 -5.37 -1.06
N LEU A 79 -15.38 -5.19 -1.68
CA LEU A 79 -14.96 -3.90 -2.18
C LEU A 79 -15.56 -3.66 -3.59
N HIS A 80 -16.56 -2.79 -3.68
CA HIS A 80 -17.21 -2.39 -4.94
C HIS A 80 -16.48 -1.22 -5.59
N PHE A 81 -15.24 -1.45 -6.02
CA PHE A 81 -14.47 -0.47 -6.79
C PHE A 81 -14.33 -0.96 -8.23
N ASP A 82 -14.68 -0.11 -9.20
CA ASP A 82 -14.47 -0.40 -10.62
C ASP A 82 -12.99 -0.20 -10.98
N GLU A 83 -12.23 -1.28 -10.91
CA GLU A 83 -10.80 -1.29 -11.23
C GLU A 83 -10.52 -0.92 -12.70
N THR A 84 -11.51 -1.13 -13.58
CA THR A 84 -11.32 -1.00 -15.01
C THR A 84 -11.13 0.45 -15.43
N SER A 85 -11.70 1.41 -14.69
CA SER A 85 -11.55 2.83 -14.97
C SER A 85 -10.17 3.39 -14.64
N LEU A 86 -9.38 2.72 -13.78
CA LEU A 86 -8.12 3.27 -13.24
C LEU A 86 -6.88 2.40 -13.48
N PHE A 87 -7.01 1.07 -13.48
CA PHE A 87 -5.87 0.15 -13.50
C PHE A 87 -5.91 -0.90 -14.62
N ALA A 88 -7.05 -1.10 -15.29
CA ALA A 88 -7.21 -2.14 -16.33
C ALA A 88 -7.57 -1.61 -17.73
N GLY A 89 -7.30 -0.33 -18.02
CA GLY A 89 -7.45 0.29 -19.34
C GLY A 89 -6.42 -0.21 -20.39
N ASP A 90 -6.22 0.56 -21.47
CA ASP A 90 -5.21 0.25 -22.51
C ASP A 90 -3.84 0.03 -21.87
N GLU A 91 -3.16 -1.06 -22.24
CA GLU A 91 -1.85 -1.44 -21.67
C GLU A 91 -0.82 -0.31 -21.81
N LYS A 92 -0.87 0.47 -22.90
CA LYS A 92 0.03 1.61 -23.09
C LYS A 92 -0.29 2.76 -22.14
N GLU A 93 -1.57 3.06 -21.96
CA GLU A 93 -2.01 4.13 -21.05
C GLU A 93 -1.75 3.75 -19.60
N ALA A 94 -2.04 2.50 -19.22
CA ALA A 94 -1.75 1.98 -17.88
C ALA A 94 -0.24 1.96 -17.59
N ALA A 95 0.60 1.59 -18.56
CA ALA A 95 2.05 1.62 -18.42
C ALA A 95 2.59 3.06 -18.25
N LYS A 96 2.06 4.01 -19.03
CA LYS A 96 2.41 5.43 -18.90
C LYS A 96 1.99 5.98 -17.54
N LEU A 97 0.73 5.74 -17.14
CA LEU A 97 0.19 6.18 -15.86
C LEU A 97 0.99 5.62 -14.68
N LYS A 98 1.39 4.35 -14.75
CA LYS A 98 2.25 3.70 -13.76
C LYS A 98 3.60 4.44 -13.62
N GLU A 99 4.22 4.81 -14.74
CA GLU A 99 5.51 5.53 -14.70
C GLU A 99 5.35 6.96 -14.21
N ASP A 100 4.30 7.68 -14.63
CA ASP A 100 4.00 9.04 -14.18
C ASP A 100 3.78 9.07 -12.65
N ILE A 101 3.02 8.10 -12.13
CA ILE A 101 2.84 7.90 -10.69
C ILE A 101 4.19 7.61 -10.03
N ARG A 102 4.99 6.67 -10.56
CA ARG A 102 6.30 6.34 -9.98
C ARG A 102 7.20 7.58 -9.86
N LEU A 103 7.24 8.41 -10.90
CA LEU A 103 8.01 9.65 -10.91
C LEU A 103 7.47 10.69 -9.90
N ALA A 104 6.15 10.82 -9.79
CA ALA A 104 5.52 11.69 -8.79
C ALA A 104 5.92 11.26 -7.36
N PHE A 105 5.84 9.97 -7.04
CA PHE A 105 6.23 9.44 -5.73
C PHE A 105 7.72 9.60 -5.43
N LEU A 106 8.59 9.46 -6.44
CA LEU A 106 10.02 9.74 -6.31
C LEU A 106 10.27 11.21 -5.94
N ASN A 107 9.54 12.14 -6.58
CA ASN A 107 9.63 13.56 -6.30
C ASN A 107 9.08 13.90 -4.90
N ILE A 108 7.96 13.31 -4.49
CA ILE A 108 7.43 13.46 -3.12
C ILE A 108 8.46 12.98 -2.10
N SER A 109 9.11 11.83 -2.33
CA SER A 109 10.17 11.34 -1.44
C SER A 109 11.35 12.32 -1.33
N ARG A 110 11.71 13.02 -2.42
CA ARG A 110 12.74 14.07 -2.38
C ARG A 110 12.29 15.30 -1.60
N ILE A 111 11.01 15.68 -1.69
CA ILE A 111 10.44 16.76 -0.87
C ILE A 111 10.54 16.41 0.62
N MET A 112 10.32 15.14 0.98
CA MET A 112 10.43 14.71 2.38
C MET A 112 11.85 14.89 2.95
N ASP A 113 12.90 14.87 2.12
CA ASP A 113 14.27 15.15 2.58
C ASP A 113 14.48 16.59 3.08
N CYS A 114 13.59 17.51 2.69
CA CYS A 114 13.61 18.90 3.13
C CYS A 114 12.84 19.13 4.46
N VAL A 115 12.12 18.12 4.98
CA VAL A 115 11.31 18.27 6.20
C VAL A 115 12.22 18.23 7.44
N GLY A 116 12.31 19.33 8.19
CA GLY A 116 13.19 19.44 9.37
C GLY A 116 12.77 18.59 10.58
N CYS A 117 11.47 18.27 10.70
CA CYS A 117 10.98 17.35 11.72
C CYS A 117 11.36 15.89 11.37
N PHE A 118 12.28 15.29 12.12
CA PHE A 118 12.76 13.92 11.85
C PHE A 118 11.65 12.85 11.89
N LYS A 119 10.75 12.91 12.88
CA LYS A 119 9.60 11.98 12.94
C LYS A 119 8.67 12.15 11.75
N CYS A 120 8.38 13.39 11.36
CA CYS A 120 7.53 13.71 10.22
C CYS A 120 8.17 13.24 8.91
N ARG A 121 9.49 13.41 8.76
CA ARG A 121 10.25 12.89 7.63
C ARG A 121 10.19 11.36 7.55
N LEU A 122 10.37 10.68 8.68
CA LEU A 122 10.32 9.22 8.74
C LEU A 122 8.95 8.69 8.29
N TRP A 123 7.87 9.18 8.91
CA TRP A 123 6.50 8.76 8.56
C TRP A 123 6.10 9.19 7.16
N GLY A 124 6.49 10.40 6.74
CA GLY A 124 6.23 10.89 5.39
C GLY A 124 6.87 10.01 4.31
N LYS A 125 8.14 9.60 4.50
CA LYS A 125 8.80 8.66 3.59
C LYS A 125 8.16 7.28 3.62
N LEU A 126 7.86 6.76 4.82
CA LEU A 126 7.26 5.44 4.99
C LEU A 126 5.87 5.36 4.32
N GLN A 127 5.00 6.33 4.57
CA GLN A 127 3.65 6.38 4.00
C GLN A 127 3.69 6.58 2.48
N THR A 128 4.56 7.47 1.99
CA THR A 128 4.74 7.68 0.54
C THR A 128 5.22 6.39 -0.15
N GLN A 129 6.18 5.67 0.44
CA GLN A 129 6.66 4.41 -0.10
C GLN A 129 5.59 3.31 -0.04
N GLY A 130 4.81 3.24 1.04
CA GLY A 130 3.72 2.28 1.20
C GLY A 130 2.64 2.47 0.15
N LEU A 131 2.16 3.70 -0.04
CA LEU A 131 1.17 4.03 -1.06
C LEU A 131 1.71 3.79 -2.48
N GLY A 132 2.98 4.12 -2.75
CA GLY A 132 3.64 3.80 -4.02
C GLY A 132 3.72 2.29 -4.28
N THR A 133 3.96 1.49 -3.23
CA THR A 133 3.96 0.03 -3.28
C THR A 133 2.56 -0.52 -3.54
N ALA A 134 1.54 0.05 -2.90
CA ALA A 134 0.14 -0.31 -3.13
C ALA A 134 -0.26 -0.10 -4.59
N LEU A 135 0.07 1.07 -5.17
CA LEU A 135 -0.18 1.35 -6.58
C LEU A 135 0.61 0.42 -7.50
N LYS A 136 1.89 0.16 -7.20
CA LYS A 136 2.70 -0.82 -7.94
C LYS A 136 2.03 -2.20 -8.00
N ILE A 137 1.42 -2.66 -6.90
CA ILE A 137 0.66 -3.92 -6.84
C ILE A 137 -0.58 -3.84 -7.74
N LEU A 138 -1.38 -2.77 -7.63
CA LEU A 138 -2.62 -2.62 -8.39
C LEU A 138 -2.37 -2.62 -9.90
N PHE A 139 -1.32 -1.93 -10.37
CA PHE A 139 -0.92 -1.95 -11.79
C PHE A 139 -0.27 -3.28 -12.23
N SER A 140 0.14 -4.14 -11.29
CA SER A 140 0.77 -5.44 -11.59
C SER A 140 -0.18 -6.62 -11.37
N GLY A 141 -1.50 -6.40 -11.27
CA GLY A 141 -2.49 -7.46 -11.03
C GLY A 141 -2.34 -8.68 -11.95
N ARG A 142 -2.25 -8.46 -13.28
CA ARG A 142 -2.04 -9.55 -14.26
C ARG A 142 -0.73 -10.32 -14.03
N GLN A 143 0.35 -9.61 -13.65
CA GLN A 143 1.66 -10.23 -13.39
C GLN A 143 1.66 -11.04 -12.10
N ILE A 144 0.87 -10.62 -11.09
CA ILE A 144 0.72 -11.32 -9.82
C ILE A 144 -0.11 -12.60 -9.99
N GLU A 145 -1.19 -12.52 -10.78
CA GLU A 145 -2.02 -13.69 -11.12
C GLU A 145 -1.26 -14.70 -11.98
N ALA A 146 -0.38 -14.24 -12.87
CA ALA A 146 0.46 -15.08 -13.73
C ALA A 146 1.84 -15.43 -13.12
N LEU A 147 2.00 -15.40 -11.79
CA LEU A 147 3.28 -15.72 -11.15
C LEU A 147 3.68 -17.19 -11.43
N PRO A 148 4.94 -17.43 -11.86
CA PRO A 148 5.38 -18.78 -12.16
C PRO A 148 5.52 -19.63 -10.90
N PRO A 149 5.37 -20.96 -11.02
CA PRO A 149 5.61 -21.88 -9.92
C PRO A 149 7.06 -21.76 -9.41
N PRO A 150 7.31 -22.07 -8.11
CA PRO A 150 8.64 -22.02 -7.54
C PRO A 150 9.63 -22.86 -8.35
N GLY A 151 10.76 -22.27 -8.76
CA GLY A 151 11.84 -22.98 -9.46
C GLY A 151 11.81 -22.94 -10.99
N ALA A 152 10.78 -22.36 -11.63
CA ALA A 152 10.70 -22.30 -13.09
C ALA A 152 11.48 -21.13 -13.71
N GLN A 153 11.16 -19.88 -13.34
CA GLN A 153 11.76 -18.65 -13.88
C GLN A 153 11.74 -17.52 -12.84
N PRO A 154 12.63 -16.51 -12.95
CA PRO A 154 12.57 -15.32 -12.12
C PRO A 154 11.21 -14.63 -12.27
N PRO A 155 10.52 -14.29 -11.16
CA PRO A 155 9.18 -13.72 -11.25
C PRO A 155 9.24 -12.30 -11.82
N ALA A 156 8.30 -11.99 -12.72
CA ALA A 156 8.12 -10.66 -13.31
C ALA A 156 7.74 -9.59 -12.27
N PHE A 157 7.21 -10.01 -11.12
CA PHE A 157 6.85 -9.13 -10.01
C PHE A 157 7.61 -9.50 -8.73
N GLN A 158 8.22 -8.50 -8.10
CA GLN A 158 8.95 -8.63 -6.83
C GLN A 158 8.74 -7.42 -5.94
N LEU A 159 8.77 -7.67 -4.64
CA LEU A 159 8.75 -6.67 -3.58
C LEU A 159 9.98 -6.84 -2.69
N SER A 160 10.68 -5.74 -2.43
CA SER A 160 11.77 -5.67 -1.47
C SER A 160 11.24 -5.68 -0.04
N ARG A 161 12.13 -5.95 0.92
CA ARG A 161 11.79 -5.87 2.36
C ARG A 161 11.24 -4.50 2.74
N GLN A 162 11.81 -3.42 2.22
CA GLN A 162 11.39 -2.05 2.53
C GLN A 162 9.99 -1.76 1.98
N GLU A 163 9.69 -2.20 0.75
CA GLU A 163 8.35 -2.10 0.17
C GLU A 163 7.32 -2.88 0.99
N ILE A 164 7.65 -4.10 1.44
CA ILE A 164 6.75 -4.90 2.28
C ILE A 164 6.48 -4.21 3.61
N VAL A 165 7.54 -3.77 4.31
CA VAL A 165 7.38 -3.10 5.61
C VAL A 165 6.56 -1.81 5.47
N SER A 166 6.87 -0.98 4.47
CA SER A 166 6.14 0.27 4.24
C SER A 166 4.69 0.04 3.82
N LEU A 167 4.39 -0.99 3.03
CA LEU A 167 3.02 -1.33 2.63
C LEU A 167 2.16 -1.62 3.87
N PHE A 168 2.59 -2.53 4.75
CA PHE A 168 1.80 -2.87 5.94
C PHE A 168 1.71 -1.70 6.93
N ASN A 169 2.80 -0.96 7.15
CA ASN A 169 2.79 0.16 8.10
C ASN A 169 2.01 1.38 7.58
N ALA A 170 1.87 1.56 6.26
CA ALA A 170 1.04 2.62 5.70
C ALA A 170 -0.45 2.34 5.90
N SER A 171 -0.86 1.07 5.77
CA SER A 171 -2.27 0.65 5.85
C SER A 171 -2.82 0.53 7.26
N GLU A 172 -1.98 0.69 8.27
CA GLU A 172 -2.37 0.78 9.68
C GLU A 172 -2.63 2.23 10.14
N GLY A 173 -2.40 3.23 9.27
CA GLY A 173 -2.42 4.66 9.58
C GLY A 173 -3.79 5.34 9.56
#